data_AF-A0A914GI34-F1
#
_entry.id   AF-A0A914GI34-F1
#
_cell.length_a   1.000
_cell.length_b   1.000
_cell.length_c   1.000
_cell.angle_alpha   90.00
_cell.angle_beta   90.00
_cell.angle_gamma   90.00
#
_symmetry.space_group_name_H-M   'P 1'
#
loop_
_entity.id
_entity.type
_entity.pdbx_description
1 polymer ?
#
loop_
_entity_poly.entity_id
_entity_poly.type
_entity_poly.pdbx_seq_one_letter_code
_entity_poly.pdbx_strand_id
1 'polypeptide(L)'
;VHKSILIENSPVFATMLDSDKWKETMENRIVVSDVSFKVVEIAINAYYGKVYEKPLTKEEYLMLFQFADKYDMEKLKKAVEQSIVFHPNNVVEYANFFLQGYCDDLVNCAIDYILSCSQYSVPIQDIDVLDNQIRGMFFDRTIVNPVFKKDLKENVSVQ
;
A
#
# COMPACT_ATOMS: atom_id res chain seq x y z
N VAL A 1 18.19 -18.25 0.12
CA VAL A 1 16.71 -18.31 -0.01
C VAL A 1 16.37 -19.58 -0.77
N HIS A 2 15.39 -20.35 -0.30
CA HIS A 2 15.01 -21.61 -0.93
C HIS A 2 14.14 -21.36 -2.16
N LYS A 3 14.52 -21.99 -3.29
CA LYS A 3 13.78 -21.94 -4.56
C LYS A 3 12.32 -22.34 -4.37
N SER A 4 12.08 -23.44 -3.65
CA SER A 4 10.74 -23.96 -3.37
C SER A 4 9.83 -22.93 -2.69
N ILE A 5 10.33 -22.22 -1.68
CA ILE A 5 9.56 -21.19 -0.96
C ILE A 5 9.17 -20.03 -1.88
N LEU A 6 10.08 -19.60 -2.76
CA LEU A 6 9.79 -18.53 -3.71
C LEU A 6 8.75 -18.94 -4.75
N ILE A 7 8.91 -20.14 -5.33
CA ILE A 7 7.99 -20.68 -6.35
C ILE A 7 6.58 -20.88 -5.78
N GLU A 8 6.47 -21.43 -4.56
CA GLU A 8 5.18 -21.69 -3.93
C GLU A 8 4.39 -20.41 -3.61
N ASN A 9 5.09 -19.31 -3.36
CA ASN A 9 4.47 -18.06 -2.92
C ASN A 9 4.51 -16.93 -3.98
N SER A 10 4.91 -17.24 -5.22
CA SER A 10 4.95 -16.27 -6.32
C SER A 10 4.92 -17.00 -7.67
N PRO A 11 3.85 -16.86 -8.45
CA PRO A 11 3.78 -17.35 -9.83
C PRO A 11 4.86 -16.75 -10.74
N VAL A 12 5.30 -15.52 -10.45
CA VAL A 12 6.41 -14.86 -11.17
C VAL A 12 7.73 -15.59 -10.89
N PHE A 13 8.03 -15.89 -9.62
CA PHE A 13 9.22 -16.67 -9.29
C PHE A 13 9.12 -18.09 -9.81
N ALA A 14 7.95 -18.72 -9.80
CA ALA A 14 7.71 -19.99 -10.48
C ALA A 14 8.15 -19.90 -11.94
N THR A 15 7.60 -18.94 -12.69
CA THR A 15 7.91 -18.77 -14.12
C THR A 15 9.39 -18.48 -14.38
N MET A 16 10.03 -17.61 -13.58
CA MET A 16 11.45 -17.26 -13.71
C MET A 16 12.39 -18.44 -13.43
N LEU A 17 11.93 -19.43 -12.65
CA LEU A 17 12.75 -20.49 -12.09
C LEU A 17 12.37 -21.90 -12.59
N ASP A 18 11.29 -22.05 -13.36
CA ASP A 18 10.72 -23.34 -13.80
C ASP A 18 11.17 -23.77 -15.22
N SER A 19 11.96 -22.96 -15.95
CA SER A 19 12.45 -23.40 -17.26
C SER A 19 13.88 -22.95 -17.56
N ASP A 20 14.63 -23.86 -18.19
CA ASP A 20 15.98 -23.59 -18.73
C ASP A 20 15.97 -22.54 -19.86
N LYS A 21 14.85 -21.88 -20.13
CA LYS A 21 14.72 -20.83 -21.14
C LYS A 21 15.07 -19.45 -20.60
N TRP A 22 15.12 -19.27 -19.29
CA TRP A 22 15.41 -18.00 -18.64
C TRP A 22 16.83 -17.94 -18.10
N LYS A 23 17.46 -16.78 -18.25
CA LYS A 23 18.82 -16.52 -17.75
C LYS A 23 18.90 -16.77 -16.24
N GLU A 24 17.84 -16.40 -15.52
CA GLU A 24 17.70 -16.55 -14.07
C GLU A 24 17.74 -18.02 -13.64
N THR A 25 17.17 -18.92 -14.44
CA THR A 25 17.23 -20.37 -14.19
C THR A 25 18.63 -20.92 -14.52
N MET A 26 19.21 -20.53 -15.66
CA MET A 26 20.56 -20.99 -16.05
C MET A 26 21.65 -20.53 -15.07
N GLU A 27 21.57 -19.29 -14.59
CA GLU A 27 22.54 -18.72 -13.65
C GLU A 27 22.18 -19.02 -12.19
N ASN A 28 21.01 -19.61 -11.94
CA ASN A 28 20.43 -19.80 -10.60
C ASN A 28 20.49 -18.51 -9.77
N ARG A 29 20.16 -17.37 -10.41
CA ARG A 29 20.33 -16.03 -9.86
C ARG A 29 19.26 -15.09 -10.39
N ILE A 30 18.56 -14.42 -9.49
CA ILE A 30 17.65 -13.31 -9.80
C ILE A 30 18.32 -12.01 -9.36
N VAL A 31 18.38 -11.03 -10.26
CA VAL A 31 18.91 -9.70 -9.97
C VAL A 31 17.74 -8.74 -9.80
N VAL A 32 17.64 -8.14 -8.62
CA VAL A 32 16.67 -7.09 -8.30
C VAL A 32 17.44 -5.79 -8.14
N SER A 33 17.12 -4.78 -8.95
CA SER A 33 17.83 -3.48 -8.97
C SER A 33 16.93 -2.28 -8.70
N ASP A 34 15.63 -2.51 -8.64
CA ASP A 34 14.57 -1.50 -8.55
C ASP A 34 14.11 -1.24 -7.11
N VAL A 35 14.56 -2.05 -6.14
CA VAL A 35 14.24 -1.87 -4.71
C VAL A 35 15.48 -2.05 -3.84
N SER A 36 15.42 -1.52 -2.62
CA SER A 36 16.51 -1.66 -1.66
C SER A 36 16.67 -3.10 -1.16
N PHE A 37 17.89 -3.48 -0.78
CA PHE A 37 18.16 -4.79 -0.18
C PHE A 37 17.25 -5.08 1.02
N LYS A 38 16.99 -4.07 1.85
CA LYS A 38 16.12 -4.17 3.03
C LYS A 38 14.70 -4.59 2.65
N VAL A 39 14.13 -4.02 1.58
CA VAL A 39 12.79 -4.36 1.09
C VAL A 39 12.74 -5.81 0.62
N VAL A 40 13.74 -6.24 -0.17
CA VAL A 40 13.85 -7.63 -0.62
C VAL A 40 13.97 -8.59 0.55
N GLU A 41 14.81 -8.24 1.54
CA GLU A 41 15.00 -9.04 2.75
C GLU A 41 13.68 -9.21 3.51
N ILE A 42 12.91 -8.14 3.69
CA ILE A 42 11.61 -8.18 4.38
C ILE A 42 10.62 -9.04 3.62
N ALA A 43 10.50 -8.83 2.31
CA ALA A 43 9.57 -9.56 1.45
C ALA A 43 9.84 -11.06 1.52
N ILE A 44 11.12 -11.45 1.50
CA ILE A 44 11.52 -12.85 1.59
C ILE A 44 11.31 -13.39 3.00
N ASN A 45 11.69 -12.66 4.03
CA ASN A 45 11.55 -13.08 5.43
C ASN A 45 10.08 -13.30 5.82
N ALA A 46 9.15 -12.55 5.23
CA ALA A 46 7.71 -12.75 5.42
C ALA A 46 7.27 -14.19 5.06
N TYR A 47 7.84 -14.79 4.02
CA TYR A 47 7.56 -16.19 3.65
C TYR A 47 8.21 -17.24 4.56
N TYR A 48 9.17 -16.83 5.38
CA TYR A 48 9.70 -17.67 6.46
C TYR A 48 8.94 -17.44 7.78
N GLY A 49 7.85 -16.67 7.78
CA GLY A 49 7.09 -16.34 8.98
C GLY A 49 7.83 -15.44 9.96
N LYS A 50 8.89 -14.75 9.52
CA LYS A 50 9.62 -13.81 10.37
C LYS A 50 8.88 -12.49 10.42
N VAL A 51 8.63 -12.02 11.64
CA VAL A 51 8.05 -10.71 11.89
C VAL A 51 9.15 -9.66 11.81
N TYR A 52 8.86 -8.56 11.14
CA TYR A 52 9.78 -7.44 11.08
C TYR A 52 9.60 -6.57 12.34
N GLU A 53 10.66 -6.43 13.13
CA GLU A 53 10.59 -5.75 14.43
C GLU A 53 10.76 -4.23 14.35
N LYS A 54 11.26 -3.71 13.23
CA LYS A 54 11.52 -2.27 13.06
C LYS A 54 10.38 -1.62 12.27
N PRO A 55 9.99 -0.38 12.57
CA PRO A 55 9.10 0.36 11.69
C PRO A 55 9.80 0.59 10.35
N LEU A 56 9.08 0.37 9.25
CA LEU A 56 9.52 0.75 7.91
C LEU A 56 9.28 2.24 7.70
N THR A 57 10.14 2.88 6.91
CA THR A 57 9.84 4.22 6.40
C THR A 57 8.70 4.14 5.38
N LYS A 58 8.13 5.29 5.04
CA LYS A 58 7.08 5.41 4.02
C LYS A 58 7.54 4.84 2.67
N GLU A 59 8.74 5.22 2.25
CA GLU A 59 9.33 4.79 0.98
C GLU A 59 9.58 3.28 0.97
N GLU A 60 9.94 2.71 2.12
CA GLU A 60 10.17 1.26 2.25
C GLU A 60 8.87 0.47 2.22
N TYR A 61 7.81 0.94 2.88
CA TYR A 61 6.46 0.37 2.74
C TYR A 61 5.99 0.38 1.29
N LEU A 62 6.25 1.50 0.60
CA LEU A 62 5.89 1.68 -0.78
C LEU A 62 6.62 0.71 -1.72
N MET A 63 7.94 0.66 -1.60
CA MET A 63 8.77 -0.27 -2.36
C MET A 63 8.39 -1.71 -2.06
N LEU A 64 8.03 -2.02 -0.81
CA LEU A 64 7.57 -3.36 -0.42
C LEU A 64 6.24 -3.72 -1.08
N PHE A 65 5.30 -2.79 -1.14
CA PHE A 65 4.04 -2.98 -1.84
C PHE A 65 4.26 -3.19 -3.35
N GLN A 66 5.04 -2.31 -3.99
CA GLN A 66 5.37 -2.42 -5.42
C GLN A 66 6.12 -3.71 -5.74
N PHE A 67 7.04 -4.12 -4.88
CA PHE A 67 7.76 -5.38 -5.01
C PHE A 67 6.80 -6.56 -4.91
N ALA A 68 5.91 -6.55 -3.91
CA ALA A 68 4.94 -7.60 -3.73
C ALA A 68 3.97 -7.70 -4.92
N ASP A 69 3.56 -6.57 -5.49
CA ASP A 69 2.72 -6.53 -6.68
C ASP A 69 3.46 -7.04 -7.93
N LYS A 70 4.68 -6.53 -8.19
CA LYS A 70 5.51 -6.91 -9.35
C LYS A 70 5.82 -8.40 -9.40
N TYR A 71 6.08 -9.00 -8.24
CA TYR A 71 6.40 -10.43 -8.14
C TYR A 71 5.18 -11.28 -7.79
N ASP A 72 3.96 -10.75 -7.89
CA ASP A 72 2.71 -11.48 -7.63
C ASP A 72 2.73 -12.25 -6.29
N MET A 73 3.10 -11.51 -5.24
CA MET A 73 3.26 -11.98 -3.87
C MET A 73 2.00 -11.63 -3.05
N GLU A 74 0.86 -12.20 -3.44
CA GLU A 74 -0.48 -11.76 -2.97
C GLU A 74 -0.63 -11.69 -1.44
N LYS A 75 -0.12 -12.69 -0.71
CA LYS A 75 -0.18 -12.71 0.76
C LYS A 75 0.59 -11.55 1.39
N LEU A 76 1.77 -11.24 0.85
CA LEU A 76 2.59 -10.13 1.32
C LEU A 76 1.93 -8.80 0.96
N LYS A 77 1.42 -8.67 -0.28
CA LYS A 77 0.70 -7.47 -0.72
C LYS A 77 -0.45 -7.15 0.23
N LYS A 78 -1.32 -8.12 0.52
CA LYS A 78 -2.44 -7.97 1.47
C LYS A 78 -2.01 -7.60 2.89
N ALA A 79 -0.90 -8.16 3.37
CA ALA A 79 -0.38 -7.81 4.70
C ALA A 79 0.11 -6.37 4.75
N VAL A 80 0.80 -5.91 3.70
CA VAL A 80 1.27 -4.53 3.57
C VAL A 80 0.09 -3.57 3.45
N GLU A 81 -0.90 -3.89 2.62
CA GLU A 81 -2.16 -3.16 2.47
C GLU A 81 -2.85 -2.91 3.82
N GLN A 82 -3.02 -3.96 4.62
CA GLN A 82 -3.60 -3.85 5.96
C GLN A 82 -2.74 -2.95 6.86
N SER A 83 -1.42 -3.12 6.85
CA SER A 83 -0.54 -2.30 7.68
C SER A 83 -0.57 -0.79 7.34
N ILE A 84 -0.83 -0.46 6.07
CA ILE A 84 -0.90 0.93 5.58
C ILE A 84 -2.22 1.59 6.00
N VAL A 85 -3.36 0.88 5.84
CA VAL A 85 -4.69 1.43 6.17
C VAL A 85 -4.81 1.75 7.66
N PHE A 86 -4.21 0.94 8.54
CA PHE A 86 -4.31 1.14 9.99
C PHE A 86 -3.24 2.06 10.58
N HIS A 87 -2.42 2.75 9.77
CA HIS A 87 -1.44 3.71 10.30
C HIS A 87 -2.03 5.13 10.38
N PRO A 88 -2.44 5.61 11.57
CA PRO A 88 -3.27 6.82 11.73
C PRO A 88 -2.62 8.12 11.24
N ASN A 89 -1.28 8.18 11.18
CA ASN A 89 -0.58 9.43 10.90
C ASN A 89 -0.36 9.70 9.39
N ASN A 90 -0.57 8.72 8.50
CA ASN A 90 -0.11 8.84 7.11
C ASN A 90 -1.16 8.43 6.06
N VAL A 91 -2.39 8.11 6.49
CA VAL A 91 -3.41 7.50 5.61
C VAL A 91 -3.79 8.38 4.41
N VAL A 92 -3.72 9.72 4.55
CA VAL A 92 -4.00 10.70 3.49
C VAL A 92 -2.97 10.64 2.37
N GLU A 93 -1.68 10.61 2.72
CA GLU A 93 -0.60 10.55 1.73
C GLU A 93 -0.55 9.20 1.01
N TYR A 94 -0.88 8.11 1.71
CA TYR A 94 -1.00 6.80 1.09
C TYR A 94 -2.21 6.71 0.16
N ALA A 95 -3.35 7.31 0.52
CA ALA A 95 -4.52 7.39 -0.35
C ALA A 95 -4.20 8.12 -1.67
N ASN A 96 -3.49 9.25 -1.62
CA ASN A 96 -3.00 9.97 -2.80
C ASN A 96 -2.13 9.11 -3.71
N PHE A 97 -1.33 8.21 -3.13
CA PHE A 97 -0.47 7.32 -3.91
C PHE A 97 -1.25 6.17 -4.56
N PHE A 98 -2.19 5.54 -3.86
CA PHE A 98 -2.97 4.43 -4.42
C PHE A 98 -3.81 4.84 -5.62
N LEU A 99 -4.19 6.12 -5.70
CA LEU A 99 -4.82 6.71 -6.89
C LEU A 99 -3.97 6.68 -8.15
N GLN A 100 -2.64 6.62 -8.04
CA GLN A 100 -1.75 6.64 -9.22
C GLN A 100 -1.76 5.31 -10.01
N GLY A 101 -2.70 4.40 -9.72
CA GLY A 101 -3.01 3.25 -10.57
C GLY A 101 -2.79 1.88 -9.92
N TYR A 102 -2.80 1.78 -8.59
CA TYR A 102 -2.48 0.51 -7.92
C TYR A 102 -3.69 -0.32 -7.51
N CYS A 103 -4.68 0.26 -6.82
CA CYS A 103 -5.83 -0.50 -6.32
C CYS A 103 -6.96 0.42 -5.83
N ASP A 104 -8.10 0.40 -6.53
CA ASP A 104 -9.29 1.18 -6.15
C ASP A 104 -9.85 0.75 -4.78
N ASP A 105 -9.75 -0.54 -4.44
CA ASP A 105 -10.22 -1.06 -3.15
C ASP A 105 -9.41 -0.50 -1.96
N LEU A 106 -8.11 -0.27 -2.15
CA LEU A 106 -7.26 0.39 -1.15
C LEU A 106 -7.58 1.86 -0.97
N VAL A 107 -7.83 2.56 -2.08
CA VAL A 107 -8.29 3.96 -2.04
C VAL A 107 -9.60 4.04 -1.25
N ASN A 108 -10.53 3.13 -1.53
CA ASN A 108 -11.81 3.04 -0.83
C ASN A 108 -11.62 2.75 0.67
N CYS A 109 -10.77 1.77 1.03
CA CYS A 109 -10.47 1.46 2.43
C CYS A 109 -9.80 2.62 3.17
N ALA A 110 -8.86 3.31 2.52
CA ALA A 110 -8.20 4.47 3.08
C ALA A 110 -9.19 5.62 3.32
N ILE A 111 -10.08 5.88 2.35
CA ILE A 111 -11.17 6.86 2.49
C ILE A 111 -12.09 6.49 3.66
N ASP A 112 -12.55 5.24 3.73
CA ASP A 112 -13.46 4.79 4.78
C ASP A 112 -12.80 4.87 6.17
N TYR A 113 -11.49 4.57 6.26
CA TYR A 113 -10.73 4.76 7.49
C TYR A 113 -10.62 6.23 7.89
N ILE A 114 -10.29 7.13 6.95
CA ILE A 114 -10.26 8.59 7.19
C ILE A 114 -11.61 9.07 7.72
N LEU A 115 -12.71 8.63 7.10
CA LEU A 115 -14.07 8.95 7.53
C LEU A 115 -14.37 8.43 8.93
N SER A 116 -13.91 7.22 9.28
CA SER A 116 -14.07 6.65 10.62
C SER A 116 -13.25 7.39 11.70
N CYS A 117 -12.02 7.81 11.36
CA CYS A 117 -11.12 8.53 12.28
C CYS A 117 -11.59 9.97 12.55
N SER A 118 -12.24 10.61 11.58
CA SER A 118 -12.80 11.95 11.75
C SER A 118 -13.92 12.04 12.79
N GLN A 119 -14.61 10.93 13.12
CA GLN A 119 -15.54 10.87 14.26
C GLN A 119 -14.82 11.01 15.61
N TYR A 120 -13.50 10.82 15.63
CA TYR A 120 -12.66 10.86 16.82
C TYR A 120 -11.69 12.04 16.83
N SER A 121 -12.09 13.24 16.37
CA SER A 121 -11.32 14.48 16.59
C SER A 121 -9.82 14.36 16.25
N VAL A 122 -9.44 13.49 15.30
CA VAL A 122 -8.08 13.47 14.79
C VAL A 122 -8.02 14.65 13.83
N PRO A 123 -7.24 15.70 14.12
CA PRO A 123 -7.07 16.76 13.15
C PRO A 123 -6.38 16.12 11.96
N ILE A 124 -7.12 15.87 10.89
CA ILE A 124 -6.53 15.50 9.62
C ILE A 124 -5.90 16.78 9.09
N GLN A 125 -4.75 17.12 9.67
CA GLN A 125 -3.78 17.97 9.02
C GLN A 125 -3.57 17.30 7.65
N ASP A 126 -3.82 18.05 6.57
CA ASP A 126 -3.62 17.61 5.17
C ASP A 126 -4.83 17.08 4.39
N ILE A 127 -6.09 17.24 4.85
CA ILE A 127 -7.26 17.04 3.94
C ILE A 127 -7.16 17.89 2.67
N ASP A 128 -6.61 19.11 2.77
CA ASP A 128 -6.40 20.00 1.62
C ASP A 128 -5.32 19.52 0.66
N VAL A 129 -4.52 18.53 1.04
CA VAL A 129 -3.47 17.90 0.21
C VAL A 129 -4.01 16.67 -0.52
N LEU A 130 -5.27 16.27 -0.30
CA LEU A 130 -5.91 15.22 -1.09
C LEU A 130 -6.00 15.63 -2.56
N ASP A 131 -5.61 14.72 -3.44
CA ASP A 131 -5.80 14.89 -4.88
C ASP A 131 -7.27 15.20 -5.18
N ASN A 132 -7.52 16.06 -6.16
CA ASN A 132 -8.87 16.52 -6.50
C ASN A 132 -9.84 15.37 -6.82
N GLN A 133 -9.35 14.22 -7.32
CA GLN A 133 -10.17 13.02 -7.49
C GLN A 133 -10.56 12.39 -6.15
N ILE A 134 -9.65 12.25 -5.17
CA ILE A 134 -10.01 11.78 -3.82
C ILE A 134 -10.94 12.76 -3.16
N ARG A 135 -10.67 14.06 -3.31
CA ARG A 135 -11.51 15.11 -2.75
C ARG A 135 -12.94 14.94 -3.27
N GLY A 136 -13.13 14.71 -4.57
CA GLY A 136 -14.43 14.39 -5.17
C GLY A 136 -15.08 13.13 -4.58
N MET A 137 -14.35 12.01 -4.51
CA MET A 137 -14.86 10.75 -3.92
C MET A 137 -15.19 10.87 -2.43
N PHE A 138 -14.39 11.65 -1.70
CA PHE A 138 -14.58 11.97 -0.29
C PHE A 138 -15.81 12.88 -0.12
N PHE A 139 -16.01 13.87 -0.98
CA PHE A 139 -17.20 14.72 -0.99
C PHE A 139 -18.46 13.93 -1.30
N ASP A 140 -18.44 13.07 -2.32
CA ASP A 140 -19.59 12.22 -2.67
C ASP A 140 -19.99 11.30 -1.49
N ARG A 141 -19.02 10.79 -0.73
CA ARG A 141 -19.28 9.94 0.45
C ARG A 141 -19.63 10.72 1.72
N THR A 142 -19.09 11.93 1.91
CA THR A 142 -19.43 12.80 3.07
C THR A 142 -20.79 13.48 2.91
N ILE A 143 -21.29 13.69 1.68
CA ILE A 143 -22.68 14.15 1.44
C ILE A 143 -23.71 13.17 2.06
N VAL A 144 -23.35 11.90 2.18
CA VAL A 144 -24.16 10.84 2.80
C VAL A 144 -24.01 10.81 4.33
N ASN A 145 -22.99 11.45 4.91
CA ASN A 145 -22.68 11.39 6.34
C ASN A 145 -23.01 12.72 7.06
N PRO A 146 -24.06 12.78 7.90
CA PRO A 146 -24.58 14.02 8.48
C PRO A 146 -23.62 14.73 9.44
N VAL A 147 -22.55 14.08 9.92
CA VAL A 147 -21.53 14.67 10.78
C VAL A 147 -20.72 15.75 10.05
N PHE A 148 -20.48 15.58 8.75
CA PHE A 148 -19.61 16.47 7.95
C PHE A 148 -20.30 17.72 7.40
N LYS A 149 -21.63 17.78 7.48
CA LYS A 149 -22.42 18.91 6.94
C LYS A 149 -22.19 20.22 7.70
N LYS A 150 -21.62 20.15 8.91
CA LYS A 150 -21.43 21.30 9.80
C LYS A 150 -20.08 21.98 9.57
N ASP A 151 -18.99 21.22 9.48
CA ASP A 151 -17.64 21.77 9.34
C ASP A 151 -17.33 22.28 7.91
N LEU A 152 -17.99 21.74 6.89
CA LEU A 152 -17.81 22.18 5.50
C LEU A 152 -18.50 23.52 5.17
N LYS A 153 -19.53 23.91 5.93
CA LYS A 153 -20.19 25.20 5.71
C LYS A 153 -19.35 26.39 6.19
N GLU A 154 -18.45 26.18 7.15
CA GLU A 154 -17.62 27.25 7.69
C GLU A 154 -16.40 27.56 6.80
N ASN A 155 -15.86 26.57 6.07
CA ASN A 155 -14.69 26.78 5.19
C ASN A 155 -15.02 27.25 3.77
N VAL A 156 -16.26 27.09 3.29
CA VAL A 156 -16.67 27.54 1.93
C VAL A 156 -17.22 28.98 1.95
N SER A 157 -17.43 29.57 3.13
CA SER A 157 -17.99 30.92 3.27
C SER A 157 -16.92 32.03 3.32
N VAL A 158 -15.65 31.71 3.06
CA VAL A 158 -14.55 32.69 2.99
C VAL A 158 -13.74 32.46 1.70
N GLN A 159 -14.35 32.76 0.56
CA GLN A 159 -13.67 33.17 -0.68
C GLN A 159 -14.46 34.30 -1.34
#